data_AF-A0A517SH89-F1
#
_entry.id   AF-A0A517SH89-F1
#
_cell.length_a   1.000
_cell.length_b   1.000
_cell.length_c   1.000
_cell.angle_alpha   90.00
_cell.angle_beta   90.00
_cell.angle_gamma   90.00
#
_symmetry.space_group_name_H-M   'P 1'
#
loop_
_entity.id
_entity.type
_entity.pdbx_description
1 polymer ?
#
loop_
_entity_poly.entity_id
_entity_poly.type
_entity_poly.pdbx_seq_one_letter_code
_entity_poly.pdbx_strand_id
1 'polypeptide(L)'
;MIPFNDFIYRACTGGRSLIWDLATKYCELNGWPPHESYVRNVAEQFKEYASVTDPKYCFLMLADDREVVAKFCESHKVVRGQFTTVDKLAKRICEWSVLPLNRSVVRLLLERQLVGPERVPERAS
;
A
#
# COMPACT_ATOMS: atom_id res chain seq x y z
N MET A 1 -17.92 7.22 18.53
CA MET A 1 -16.64 7.41 17.84
C MET A 1 -15.55 6.81 18.71
N ILE A 2 -14.77 5.87 18.19
CA ILE A 2 -13.65 5.27 18.94
C ILE A 2 -12.49 6.28 18.87
N PRO A 3 -11.85 6.65 19.99
CA PRO A 3 -10.67 7.51 19.94
C PRO A 3 -9.58 6.91 19.04
N PHE A 4 -8.91 7.73 18.25
CA PHE A 4 -7.95 7.30 17.23
C PHE A 4 -6.86 6.36 17.79
N ASN A 5 -6.29 6.71 18.95
CA ASN A 5 -5.30 5.89 19.64
C ASN A 5 -5.89 4.55 20.13
N ASP A 6 -7.09 4.56 20.71
CA ASP A 6 -7.75 3.34 21.19
C ASP A 6 -8.07 2.38 20.03
N PHE A 7 -8.39 2.91 18.85
CA PHE A 7 -8.60 2.10 17.66
C PHE A 7 -7.32 1.38 17.24
N ILE A 8 -6.19 2.10 17.17
CA ILE A 8 -4.88 1.53 16.79
C ILE A 8 -4.55 0.31 17.68
N TYR A 9 -4.72 0.42 19.00
CA TYR A 9 -4.47 -0.71 19.90
C TYR A 9 -5.44 -1.87 19.71
N ARG A 10 -6.74 -1.58 19.59
CA ARG A 10 -7.79 -2.61 19.51
C ARG A 10 -7.80 -3.35 18.17
N ALA A 11 -7.46 -2.67 17.08
CA ALA A 11 -7.44 -3.27 15.77
C ALA A 11 -6.22 -4.19 15.57
N CYS A 12 -5.23 -4.13 16.46
CA CYS A 12 -3.96 -4.85 16.35
C CYS A 12 -3.75 -5.92 17.43
N THR A 13 -4.81 -6.40 18.10
CA THR A 13 -4.73 -7.36 19.23
C THR A 13 -4.26 -8.79 18.88
N GLY A 14 -3.59 -9.00 17.75
CA GLY A 14 -3.20 -10.35 17.31
C GLY A 14 -2.02 -10.43 16.34
N GLY A 15 -1.29 -9.34 16.10
CA GLY A 15 -0.15 -9.37 15.18
C GLY A 15 0.15 -8.05 14.51
N ARG A 16 1.06 -8.10 13.55
CA ARG A 16 1.44 -6.94 12.74
C ARG A 16 0.28 -6.53 11.83
N SER A 17 0.06 -5.22 11.71
CA SER A 17 -0.97 -4.66 10.83
C SER A 17 -0.36 -3.63 9.88
N LEU A 18 -0.72 -3.74 8.60
CA LEU A 18 -0.35 -2.76 7.60
C LEU A 18 -1.16 -1.48 7.80
N ILE A 19 -0.47 -0.34 7.75
CA ILE A 19 -1.08 0.98 7.96
C ILE A 19 -2.27 1.23 7.03
N TRP A 20 -2.18 0.82 5.76
CA TRP A 20 -3.23 1.07 4.76
C TRP A 20 -4.52 0.28 5.05
N ASP A 21 -4.38 -0.98 5.45
CA ASP A 21 -5.53 -1.83 5.80
C ASP A 21 -6.19 -1.33 7.08
N LEU A 22 -5.38 -0.89 8.05
CA LEU A 22 -5.85 -0.28 9.28
C LEU A 22 -6.63 1.03 9.01
N ALA A 23 -6.12 1.85 8.08
CA ALA A 23 -6.74 3.12 7.69
C ALA A 23 -8.07 2.90 6.97
N THR A 24 -8.13 1.92 6.07
CA THR A 24 -9.36 1.55 5.38
C THR A 24 -10.44 1.12 6.37
N LYS A 25 -10.10 0.24 7.32
CA LYS A 25 -11.01 -0.21 8.38
C LYS A 25 -11.44 0.92 9.31
N TYR A 26 -10.56 1.87 9.61
CA TYR A 26 -10.91 3.05 10.39
C TYR A 26 -11.95 3.92 9.67
N CYS A 27 -11.80 4.16 8.36
CA CYS A 27 -12.77 4.89 7.56
C CYS A 27 -14.14 4.20 7.55
N GLU A 28 -14.17 2.88 7.32
CA GLU A 28 -15.40 2.08 7.33
C GLU A 28 -16.16 2.17 8.66
N LEU A 29 -15.45 2.03 9.79
CA LEU A 29 -16.07 2.10 11.13
C LEU A 29 -16.56 3.50 11.52
N ASN A 30 -16.04 4.55 10.88
CA ASN A 30 -16.49 5.92 11.09
C ASN A 30 -17.57 6.35 10.06
N GLY A 31 -18.02 5.44 9.19
CA GLY A 31 -19.00 5.74 8.16
C GLY A 31 -18.49 6.71 7.09
N TRP A 32 -17.17 6.86 6.97
CA TRP A 32 -16.59 7.61 5.88
C TRP A 32 -16.56 6.71 4.65
N PRO A 33 -17.05 7.18 3.49
CA PRO A 33 -16.91 6.41 2.28
C PRO A 33 -15.42 6.09 2.11
N PRO A 34 -15.06 4.84 1.73
CA PRO A 34 -13.67 4.45 1.48
C PRO A 34 -13.18 5.08 0.16
N HIS A 35 -13.22 6.41 0.13
CA HIS A 35 -12.62 7.22 -0.89
C HIS A 35 -11.14 7.34 -0.56
N GLU A 36 -10.32 7.17 -1.59
CA GLU A 36 -8.87 7.05 -1.46
C GLU A 36 -8.22 8.20 -0.66
N SER A 37 -8.72 9.42 -0.82
CA SER A 37 -8.22 10.60 -0.08
C SER A 37 -8.40 10.48 1.44
N TYR A 38 -9.51 9.90 1.91
CA TYR A 38 -9.75 9.71 3.35
C TYR A 38 -8.85 8.63 3.92
N VAL A 39 -8.72 7.51 3.22
CA VAL A 39 -7.83 6.40 3.61
C VAL A 39 -6.39 6.88 3.67
N ARG A 40 -5.94 7.65 2.67
CA ARG A 40 -4.60 8.22 2.62
C ARG A 40 -4.32 9.14 3.80
N ASN A 41 -5.23 10.07 4.11
CA ASN A 41 -5.06 11.00 5.24
C ASN A 41 -4.96 10.27 6.59
N VAL A 42 -5.72 9.18 6.77
CA VAL A 42 -5.65 8.36 7.98
C VAL A 42 -4.35 7.53 8.00
N ALA A 43 -3.93 7.00 6.85
CA ALA A 43 -2.67 6.27 6.72
C ALA A 43 -1.45 7.15 7.04
N GLU A 44 -1.45 8.43 6.64
CA GLU A 44 -0.40 9.39 7.01
C GLU A 44 -0.32 9.62 8.52
N GLN A 45 -1.47 9.73 9.20
CA GLN A 45 -1.49 9.83 10.67
C GLN A 45 -0.92 8.56 11.32
N PHE A 46 -1.29 7.36 10.86
CA PHE A 46 -0.72 6.10 11.34
C PHE A 46 0.79 5.97 11.09
N LYS A 47 1.31 6.52 10.00
CA LYS A 47 2.74 6.53 9.69
C LYS A 47 3.55 7.26 10.75
N GLU A 48 3.04 8.36 11.30
CA GLU A 48 3.71 9.06 12.40
C GLU A 48 3.93 8.10 13.58
N TYR A 49 2.91 7.35 13.98
CA TYR A 49 3.03 6.39 15.08
C TYR A 49 3.95 5.21 14.78
N ALA A 50 3.98 4.72 13.54
CA ALA A 50 4.90 3.66 13.12
C ALA A 50 6.37 4.12 13.06
N SER A 51 6.59 5.42 12.81
CA SER A 51 7.93 6.02 12.75
C SER A 51 8.53 6.31 14.13
N VAL A 52 7.69 6.37 15.17
CA VAL A 52 8.13 6.52 16.55
C VAL A 52 8.56 5.14 17.07
N THR A 53 9.77 5.05 17.63
CA THR A 53 10.31 3.85 18.31
C THR A 53 9.62 3.54 19.63
N ASP A 54 8.33 3.84 19.75
CA ASP A 54 7.53 3.49 20.90
C ASP A 54 7.13 2.02 20.79
N PRO A 55 7.51 1.16 21.75
CA PRO A 55 7.16 -0.26 21.73
C PRO A 55 5.66 -0.51 21.59
N LYS A 56 4.83 0.46 22.01
CA LYS A 56 3.37 0.36 21.92
C LYS A 56 2.84 0.43 20.48
N TYR A 57 3.65 0.81 19.50
CA TYR A 57 3.28 0.90 18.08
C TYR A 57 4.13 -0.02 17.17
N CYS A 58 4.96 -0.89 17.75
CA CYS A 58 5.83 -1.80 16.98
C CYS A 58 5.08 -2.81 16.10
N PHE A 59 3.76 -2.93 16.27
CA PHE A 59 2.89 -3.74 15.42
C PHE A 59 2.49 -3.03 14.12
N LEU A 60 2.65 -1.71 14.02
CA LEU A 60 2.37 -0.97 12.79
C LEU A 60 3.50 -1.21 11.80
N MET A 61 3.14 -1.78 10.66
CA MET A 61 4.08 -2.02 9.57
C MET A 61 3.82 -1.01 8.46
N LEU A 62 4.89 -0.34 8.04
CA LEU A 62 4.91 0.33 6.75
C LEU A 62 4.81 -0.76 5.68
N ALA A 63 3.94 -0.56 4.69
CA ALA A 63 3.89 -1.43 3.54
C ALA A 63 5.23 -1.39 2.80
N ASP A 64 5.72 -2.55 2.37
CA ASP A 64 6.90 -2.57 1.51
C ASP A 64 6.55 -2.17 0.06
N ASP A 65 7.58 -1.94 -0.77
CA ASP A 65 7.39 -1.55 -2.17
C ASP A 65 6.50 -2.54 -2.95
N ARG A 66 6.52 -3.84 -2.62
CA ARG A 66 5.71 -4.87 -3.30
C ARG A 66 4.26 -4.79 -2.88
N GLU A 67 4.00 -4.66 -1.59
CA GLU A 67 2.66 -4.54 -1.03
C GLU A 67 1.96 -3.28 -1.54
N VAL A 68 2.68 -2.15 -1.62
CA VAL A 68 2.14 -0.91 -2.18
C VAL A 68 1.74 -1.10 -3.65
N VAL A 69 2.60 -1.72 -4.47
CA VAL A 69 2.30 -1.97 -5.88
C VAL A 69 1.09 -2.92 -6.03
N ALA A 70 1.00 -3.97 -5.21
CA ALA A 70 -0.11 -4.92 -5.23
C ALA A 70 -1.44 -4.24 -4.87
N LYS A 71 -1.49 -3.49 -3.76
CA LYS A 71 -2.69 -2.77 -3.31
C LYS A 71 -3.14 -1.70 -4.30
N PHE A 72 -2.18 -1.00 -4.93
CA PHE A 72 -2.51 -0.07 -6.01
C PHE A 72 -3.20 -0.80 -7.16
N CYS A 73 -2.64 -1.93 -7.62
CA CYS A 73 -3.22 -2.70 -8.73
C CYS A 73 -4.59 -3.33 -8.40
N GLU A 74 -4.84 -3.69 -7.13
CA GLU A 74 -6.13 -4.19 -6.67
C GLU A 74 -7.20 -3.08 -6.62
N SER A 75 -6.84 -1.93 -6.05
CA SER A 75 -7.75 -0.78 -5.88
C SER A 75 -8.02 -0.05 -7.19
N HIS A 76 -7.02 0.04 -8.05
CA HIS A 76 -7.11 0.65 -9.37
C HIS A 76 -7.06 -0.48 -10.38
N LYS A 77 -8.19 -0.86 -10.98
CA LYS A 77 -8.26 -1.88 -12.03
C LYS A 77 -7.28 -1.55 -13.16
N VAL A 78 -6.03 -2.00 -13.05
CA VAL A 78 -5.00 -1.80 -14.07
C VAL A 78 -5.31 -2.78 -15.18
N VAL A 79 -6.00 -2.31 -16.21
CA VAL A 79 -6.31 -3.13 -17.37
C VAL A 79 -5.09 -3.19 -18.28
N ARG A 80 -4.56 -4.40 -18.51
CA ARG A 80 -3.45 -4.64 -19.46
C ARG A 80 -3.83 -4.07 -20.84
N GLY A 81 -2.96 -3.24 -21.41
CA GLY A 81 -3.16 -2.62 -22.73
C GLY A 81 -3.93 -1.30 -22.73
N GLN A 82 -4.50 -0.87 -21.60
CA GLN A 82 -5.22 0.41 -21.50
C GLN A 82 -4.25 1.58 -21.26
N PHE A 83 -3.67 2.10 -22.34
CA PHE A 83 -3.02 3.42 -22.52
C PHE A 83 -1.99 3.94 -21.49
N THR A 84 -1.57 3.16 -20.49
CA THR A 84 -0.63 3.61 -19.45
C THR A 84 0.65 2.79 -19.53
N THR A 85 1.77 3.45 -19.81
CA THR A 85 3.10 2.80 -19.79
C THR A 85 3.46 2.40 -18.36
N VAL A 86 4.30 1.37 -18.19
CA VAL A 86 4.84 0.97 -16.88
C VAL A 86 5.44 2.18 -16.15
N ASP A 87 6.13 3.05 -16.86
CA ASP A 87 6.74 4.26 -16.29
C ASP A 87 5.71 5.28 -15.76
N LYS A 88 4.56 5.43 -16.45
CA LYS A 88 3.43 6.26 -15.99
C LYS A 88 2.72 5.62 -14.79
N LEU A 89 2.55 4.29 -14.80
CA LEU A 89 2.01 3.55 -13.64
C LEU A 89 2.93 3.68 -12.43
N ALA A 90 4.24 3.52 -12.61
CA ALA A 90 5.23 3.64 -11.54
C ALA A 90 5.22 5.04 -10.92
N LYS A 91 5.13 6.09 -11.75
CA LYS A 91 4.97 7.47 -11.28
C LYS A 91 3.71 7.62 -10.43
N ARG A 92 2.58 7.11 -10.93
CA ARG A 92 1.29 7.21 -10.25
C ARG A 92 1.28 6.43 -8.93
N ILE A 93 1.97 5.30 -8.84
CA ILE A 93 2.14 4.55 -7.58
C ILE A 93 2.99 5.34 -6.58
N CYS A 94 4.09 5.95 -7.03
CA CYS A 94 4.89 6.82 -6.17
C CYS A 94 4.10 8.03 -5.65
N GLU A 95 3.22 8.61 -6.48
CA GLU A 95 2.33 9.71 -6.08
C GLU A 95 1.15 9.23 -5.21
N TRP A 96 0.79 7.95 -5.31
CA TRP A 96 -0.27 7.34 -4.52
C TRP A 96 0.20 6.96 -3.11
N SER A 97 1.43 6.48 -3.00
CA SER A 97 2.00 6.01 -1.75
C SER A 97 2.25 7.14 -0.76
N VAL A 98 1.93 6.87 0.51
CA VAL A 98 2.33 7.70 1.66
C VAL A 98 3.80 7.51 2.04
N LEU A 99 4.48 6.53 1.42
CA LEU A 99 5.88 6.19 1.66
C LEU A 99 6.75 6.74 0.53
N PRO A 100 7.98 7.19 0.83
CA PRO A 100 8.93 7.60 -0.19
C PRO A 100 9.41 6.37 -0.97
N LEU A 101 8.69 6.01 -2.03
CA LEU A 101 9.03 4.86 -2.88
C LEU A 101 10.08 5.23 -3.93
N ASN A 102 10.99 4.29 -4.21
CA ASN A 102 11.90 4.43 -5.33
C ASN A 102 11.19 4.05 -6.64
N ARG A 103 10.99 5.03 -7.52
CA ARG A 103 10.31 4.84 -8.82
C ARG A 103 10.92 3.73 -9.67
N SER A 104 12.25 3.55 -9.63
CA SER A 104 12.92 2.48 -10.37
C SER A 104 12.59 1.10 -9.81
N VAL A 105 12.48 0.98 -8.48
CA VAL A 105 12.07 -0.28 -7.82
C VAL A 105 10.62 -0.59 -8.14
N VAL A 106 9.72 0.39 -7.99
CA VAL A 106 8.30 0.28 -8.35
C VAL A 106 8.12 -0.14 -9.80
N ARG A 107 8.89 0.43 -10.73
CA ARG A 107 8.86 0.06 -12.15
C ARG A 107 9.23 -1.41 -12.36
N LEU A 108 10.32 -1.88 -11.73
CA LEU A 108 10.74 -3.28 -11.81
C LEU A 108 9.68 -4.24 -11.24
N LEU A 109 9.02 -3.85 -10.15
CA LEU A 109 7.94 -4.63 -9.54
C LEU A 109 6.71 -4.70 -10.45
N LEU A 110 6.32 -3.57 -11.04
CA LEU A 110 5.25 -3.51 -12.03
C LEU A 110 5.55 -4.34 -13.27
N GLU A 111 6.78 -4.30 -13.79
CA GLU A 111 7.20 -5.15 -14.92
C GLU A 111 7.02 -6.62 -14.57
N ARG A 112 7.48 -7.05 -13.40
CA ARG A 112 7.31 -8.45 -12.95
C ARG A 112 5.83 -8.84 -12.78
N GLN A 113 5.02 -7.96 -12.21
CA GLN A 113 3.60 -8.25 -11.94
C GLN A 113 2.75 -8.21 -13.22
N LEU A 114 3.03 -7.28 -14.13
CA LEU A 114 2.27 -7.10 -15.38
C LEU A 114 2.75 -8.02 -16.50
N VAL A 115 4.01 -8.46 -16.52
CA VAL A 115 4.51 -9.41 -17.53
C VAL A 115 4.20 -10.86 -17.14
N GLY A 116 3.99 -11.15 -15.85
CA GLY A 116 3.76 -12.52 -15.35
C GLY A 116 5.04 -13.37 -15.39
N PRO A 117 5.10 -14.48 -14.63
CA PRO A 117 6.25 -15.37 -14.64
C PRO A 117 6.23 -16.27 -15.89
N GLU A 118 6.62 -15.78 -17.06
CA GLU A 118 7.02 -16.54 -18.27
C GLU A 118 7.35 -15.52 -19.38
N ARG A 119 8.51 -15.49 -20.04
CA ARG A 119 9.32 -16.58 -20.57
C ARG A 119 10.79 -16.30 -20.28
N VAL A 120 11.43 -17.13 -19.47
CA VAL A 120 12.84 -17.41 -19.73
C VAL A 120 12.81 -18.29 -20.98
N PRO A 121 13.39 -17.87 -22.12
CA PRO A 121 13.55 -18.81 -23.22
C PRO A 121 14.37 -19.98 -22.69
N GLU A 122 13.79 -21.18 -22.67
CA GLU A 122 14.59 -22.39 -22.58
C GLU A 122 15.68 -22.24 -23.63
N ARG A 123 16.93 -22.11 -23.17
CA ARG A 123 18.07 -22.15 -24.05
C ARG A 123 18.05 -23.54 -24.68
N ALA A 124 17.56 -23.62 -25.91
CA ALA A 124 17.91 -24.71 -26.79
C ALA A 124 19.41 -24.58 -27.07
N SER A 125 20.24 -25.36 -26.38
CA SER A 125 21.55 -25.87 -26.80
C SER A 125 22.08 -26.83 -25.75
#